data_AF-A0A9N9BIB3-F1
#
_entry.id   AF-A0A9N9BIB3-F1
#
_cell.length_a   1.000
_cell.length_b   1.000
_cell.length_c   1.000
_cell.angle_alpha   90.00
_cell.angle_beta   90.00
_cell.angle_gamma   90.00
#
_symmetry.space_group_name_H-M   'P 1'
#
loop_
_entity.id
_entity.type
_entity.pdbx_description
1 polymer ?
#
loop_
_entity_poly.entity_id
_entity_poly.type
_entity_poly.pdbx_seq_one_letter_code
_entity_poly.pdbx_strand_id
1 'polypeptide(L)'
;MLRKFSFLAIIAMVCMIFAGLTLADPLNRRQQGGAVAYCDFTDAVTGRFTWTNIPGGKCRTTGQFNTGFESANVDEYTFFLEDKDENKIQDLTEEIRGQIHINPPGTSPFECDFPFDLTSVEDVEGLCFVVKHEGKTLSKALIVKVG
;
A
#
# COMPACT_ATOMS: atom_id res chain seq x y z
N MET A 1 64.47 4.57 11.23
CA MET A 1 63.48 3.60 10.74
C MET A 1 62.14 3.59 11.51
N LEU A 2 61.85 4.59 12.37
CA LEU A 2 60.68 4.56 13.27
C LEU A 2 59.52 5.51 12.90
N ARG A 3 59.68 6.36 11.86
CA ARG A 3 58.67 7.37 11.46
C ARG A 3 57.64 6.89 10.43
N LYS A 4 57.93 5.79 9.71
CA LYS A 4 57.08 5.27 8.61
C LYS A 4 56.01 4.28 9.09
N PHE A 5 56.25 3.57 10.21
CA PHE A 5 55.29 2.61 10.78
C PHE A 5 54.07 3.28 11.45
N SER A 6 54.22 4.51 11.93
CA SER A 6 53.14 5.24 12.61
C SER A 6 52.05 5.72 11.64
N PHE A 7 52.40 6.09 10.40
CA PHE A 7 51.43 6.56 9.39
C PHE A 7 50.49 5.45 8.90
N LEU A 8 51.00 4.23 8.71
CA LEU A 8 50.19 3.09 8.27
C LEU A 8 49.16 2.67 9.33
N ALA A 9 49.53 2.74 10.61
CA ALA A 9 48.62 2.44 11.72
C ALA A 9 47.47 3.47 11.82
N ILE A 10 47.77 4.75 11.60
CA ILE A 10 46.77 5.82 11.61
C ILE A 10 45.80 5.69 10.42
N ILE A 11 46.31 5.37 9.22
CA ILE A 11 45.47 5.14 8.03
C ILE A 11 44.54 3.93 8.24
N ALA A 12 45.05 2.83 8.78
CA ALA A 12 44.24 1.64 9.07
C ALA A 12 43.14 1.93 10.12
N MET A 13 43.45 2.71 11.15
CA MET A 13 42.47 3.11 12.18
C MET A 13 41.36 4.01 11.59
N VAL A 14 41.74 4.96 10.72
CA VAL A 14 40.77 5.82 10.02
C VAL A 14 39.88 5.00 9.08
N CYS A 15 40.42 4.02 8.34
CA CYS A 15 39.62 3.14 7.48
C CYS A 15 38.61 2.28 8.25
N MET A 16 38.95 1.80 9.45
CA MET A 16 37.99 1.05 10.28
C MET A 16 36.87 1.94 10.85
N ILE A 17 37.17 3.21 11.15
CA ILE A 17 36.15 4.19 11.59
C ILE A 17 35.19 4.51 10.44
N PHE A 18 35.69 4.68 9.20
CA PHE A 18 34.83 4.91 8.04
C PHE A 18 33.97 3.69 7.68
N ALA A 19 34.51 2.46 7.76
CA ALA A 19 33.73 1.24 7.53
C ALA A 19 32.62 1.03 8.57
N GLY A 20 32.87 1.43 9.83
CA GLY A 20 31.85 1.40 10.90
C GLY A 20 30.75 2.45 10.73
N LEU A 21 31.06 3.61 10.14
CA LEU A 21 30.10 4.69 9.89
C LEU A 21 29.26 4.46 8.63
N THR A 22 29.77 3.76 7.61
CA THR A 22 29.00 3.45 6.38
C THR A 22 28.10 2.21 6.51
N LEU A 23 28.29 1.38 7.54
CA LEU A 23 27.43 0.23 7.85
C LEU A 23 26.34 0.54 8.90
N ALA A 24 26.33 1.77 9.42
CA ALA A 24 25.34 2.24 10.39
C ALA A 24 24.15 2.98 9.74
N ASP A 25 23.89 2.75 8.45
CA ASP A 25 22.56 3.03 7.90
C ASP A 25 21.65 1.84 8.27
N PRO A 26 20.60 2.06 9.05
CA PRO A 26 20.03 1.00 9.87
C PRO A 26 19.31 -0.02 8.98
N LEU A 27 19.84 -1.24 8.95
CA LEU A 27 19.06 -2.48 8.76
C LEU A 27 17.80 -2.52 9.64
N ASN A 28 17.75 -1.69 10.70
CA ASN A 28 16.61 -1.48 11.59
C ASN A 28 15.37 -0.85 10.92
N ARG A 29 15.50 -0.14 9.77
CA ARG A 29 14.32 0.35 9.02
C ARG A 29 13.54 -0.77 8.33
N ARG A 30 14.10 -1.97 8.18
CA ARG A 30 13.39 -3.11 7.59
C ARG A 30 12.57 -3.92 8.59
N GLN A 31 12.75 -3.69 9.90
CA GLN A 31 12.05 -4.44 10.95
C GLN A 31 10.83 -3.73 11.55
N GLN A 32 10.61 -2.45 11.25
CA GLN A 32 9.26 -1.89 11.34
C GLN A 32 8.59 -2.20 10.00
N GLY A 33 7.94 -3.36 9.90
CA GLY A 33 6.96 -3.56 8.83
C GLY A 33 6.05 -2.34 8.84
N GLY A 34 5.96 -1.63 7.71
CA GLY A 34 5.06 -0.49 7.61
C GLY A 34 3.67 -0.95 8.05
N ALA A 35 2.91 -0.09 8.74
CA ALA A 35 1.56 -0.43 9.15
C ALA A 35 0.79 -1.03 7.96
N VAL A 36 0.03 -2.08 8.24
CA VAL A 36 -0.76 -2.81 7.24
C VAL A 36 -2.21 -2.74 7.64
N ALA A 37 -3.10 -2.52 6.69
CA ALA A 37 -4.53 -2.76 6.85
C ALA A 37 -5.04 -3.63 5.71
N TYR A 38 -6.18 -4.27 5.91
CA TYR A 38 -6.81 -5.07 4.87
C TYR A 38 -8.33 -4.97 4.95
N CYS A 39 -8.99 -5.29 3.84
CA CYS A 39 -10.42 -5.54 3.83
C CYS A 39 -10.71 -6.80 3.02
N ASP A 40 -11.71 -7.56 3.47
CA ASP A 40 -12.23 -8.73 2.78
C ASP A 40 -13.63 -8.43 2.26
N PHE A 41 -13.81 -8.55 0.95
CA PHE A 41 -15.13 -8.58 0.33
C PHE A 41 -15.66 -10.02 0.40
N THR A 42 -16.85 -10.21 0.97
CA THR A 42 -17.43 -11.54 1.24
C THR A 42 -18.90 -11.66 0.80
N ASP A 43 -19.39 -10.73 -0.01
CA ASP A 43 -20.81 -10.65 -0.41
C ASP A 43 -20.95 -10.75 -1.94
N ALA A 44 -21.72 -9.87 -2.58
CA ALA A 44 -21.95 -9.89 -4.03
C ALA A 44 -20.64 -9.83 -4.84
N VAL A 45 -19.65 -9.11 -4.33
CA VAL A 45 -18.25 -9.19 -4.77
C VAL A 45 -17.45 -9.91 -3.71
N THR A 46 -16.48 -10.72 -4.14
CA THR A 46 -15.50 -11.33 -3.24
C THR A 46 -14.09 -10.91 -3.61
N GLY A 47 -13.17 -10.88 -2.66
CA GLY A 47 -11.80 -10.44 -2.89
C GLY A 47 -11.11 -9.93 -1.64
N ARG A 48 -9.84 -9.60 -1.76
CA ARG A 48 -9.05 -9.01 -0.67
C ARG A 48 -8.22 -7.85 -1.18
N PHE A 49 -8.18 -6.80 -0.37
CA PHE A 49 -7.31 -5.66 -0.56
C PHE A 49 -6.47 -5.44 0.68
N THR A 50 -5.22 -5.01 0.48
CA THR A 50 -4.25 -4.73 1.53
C THR A 50 -3.62 -3.37 1.27
N TRP A 51 -3.60 -2.52 2.29
CA TRP A 51 -2.93 -1.23 2.34
C TRP A 51 -1.66 -1.37 3.17
N THR A 52 -0.54 -0.87 2.69
CA THR A 52 0.76 -0.97 3.35
C THR A 52 1.49 0.36 3.30
N ASN A 53 1.94 0.84 4.46
CA ASN A 53 2.83 2.00 4.51
C ASN A 53 4.16 1.65 3.85
N ILE A 54 4.56 2.41 2.84
CA ILE A 54 5.85 2.29 2.16
C ILE A 54 6.70 3.55 2.41
N PRO A 55 8.03 3.49 2.22
CA PRO A 55 8.89 4.65 2.42
C PRO A 55 8.45 5.88 1.60
N GLY A 56 8.68 7.07 2.15
CA GLY A 56 8.34 8.33 1.48
C GLY A 56 6.96 8.88 1.81
N GLY A 57 6.31 8.42 2.90
CA GLY A 57 5.00 8.90 3.32
C GLY A 57 3.91 8.52 2.32
N LYS A 58 3.94 7.28 1.85
CA LYS A 58 2.98 6.76 0.89
C LYS A 58 2.31 5.51 1.44
N CYS A 59 1.07 5.31 1.02
CA CYS A 59 0.35 4.07 1.22
C CYS A 59 0.20 3.34 -0.11
N ARG A 60 0.55 2.06 -0.14
CA ARG A 60 0.39 1.20 -1.30
C ARG A 60 -0.75 0.24 -1.09
N THR A 61 -1.56 0.07 -2.10
CA THR A 61 -2.68 -0.86 -2.09
C THR A 61 -2.49 -1.93 -3.11
N THR A 62 -2.63 -3.17 -2.66
CA THR A 62 -2.58 -4.36 -3.50
C THR A 62 -3.85 -5.16 -3.29
N GLY A 63 -4.36 -5.79 -4.34
CA GLY A 63 -5.53 -6.63 -4.18
C GLY A 63 -6.07 -7.22 -5.46
N GLN A 64 -7.14 -7.97 -5.30
CA GLN A 64 -7.85 -8.65 -6.37
C GLN A 64 -9.30 -8.87 -5.97
N PHE A 65 -10.22 -8.69 -6.92
CA PHE A 65 -11.57 -9.23 -6.81
C PHE A 65 -11.62 -10.62 -7.46
N ASN A 66 -12.19 -11.60 -6.76
CA ASN A 66 -12.28 -12.98 -7.22
C ASN A 66 -13.59 -13.25 -7.98
N THR A 67 -14.69 -12.62 -7.56
CA THR A 67 -16.03 -12.79 -8.16
C THR A 67 -16.85 -11.50 -8.07
N GLY A 68 -18.00 -11.46 -8.75
CA GLY A 68 -19.01 -10.39 -8.64
C GLY A 68 -19.03 -9.38 -9.79
N PHE A 69 -18.05 -9.44 -10.69
CA PHE A 69 -18.02 -8.61 -11.90
C PHE A 69 -18.69 -9.34 -13.05
N GLU A 70 -19.67 -8.68 -13.68
CA GLU A 70 -20.43 -9.25 -14.82
C GLU A 70 -19.97 -8.66 -16.16
N SER A 71 -19.47 -7.43 -16.16
CA SER A 71 -18.96 -6.75 -17.36
C SER A 71 -17.45 -6.59 -17.27
N ALA A 72 -16.77 -6.73 -18.42
CA ALA A 72 -15.34 -6.40 -18.52
C ALA A 72 -15.10 -4.89 -18.69
N ASN A 73 -16.16 -4.10 -18.88
CA ASN A 73 -16.07 -2.66 -19.07
C ASN A 73 -15.87 -1.95 -17.72
N VAL A 74 -14.66 -1.45 -17.47
CA VAL A 74 -14.31 -0.76 -16.23
C VAL A 74 -15.11 0.52 -15.99
N ASP A 75 -15.62 1.15 -17.06
CA ASP A 75 -16.38 2.40 -16.94
C ASP A 75 -17.75 2.24 -16.28
N GLU A 76 -18.26 1.02 -16.21
CA GLU A 76 -19.50 0.69 -15.49
C GLU A 76 -19.29 0.62 -13.97
N TYR A 77 -18.03 0.59 -13.52
CA TYR A 77 -17.66 0.44 -12.12
C TYR A 77 -17.07 1.74 -11.56
N THR A 78 -17.36 1.99 -10.28
CA THR A 78 -16.75 3.08 -9.51
C THR A 78 -16.32 2.59 -8.14
N PHE A 79 -15.29 3.23 -7.60
CA PHE A 79 -14.54 2.76 -6.43
C PHE A 79 -14.29 3.94 -5.49
N PHE A 80 -14.63 3.79 -4.21
CA PHE A 80 -14.53 4.90 -3.25
C PHE A 80 -14.38 4.40 -1.82
N LEU A 81 -13.90 5.30 -0.96
CA LEU A 81 -13.87 5.12 0.48
C LEU A 81 -15.02 5.90 1.12
N GLU A 82 -15.77 5.24 1.99
CA GLU A 82 -16.84 5.82 2.80
C GLU A 82 -16.51 5.73 4.28
N ASP A 83 -16.94 6.72 5.06
CA ASP A 83 -16.94 6.63 6.52
C ASP A 83 -18.14 5.79 7.02
N LYS A 84 -18.23 5.62 8.35
CA LYS A 84 -19.32 4.90 9.01
C LYS A 84 -20.72 5.51 8.79
N ASP A 85 -20.78 6.79 8.42
CA ASP A 85 -22.00 7.56 8.20
C ASP A 85 -22.34 7.61 6.69
N GLU A 86 -21.68 6.79 5.88
CA GLU A 86 -21.82 6.67 4.41
C GLU A 86 -21.45 7.95 3.64
N ASN A 87 -20.66 8.84 4.24
CA ASN A 87 -20.10 9.97 3.52
C ASN A 87 -18.91 9.50 2.67
N LYS A 88 -18.91 9.85 1.38
CA LYS A 88 -17.74 9.63 0.52
C LYS A 88 -16.57 10.48 1.01
N ILE A 89 -15.52 9.82 1.48
CA ILE A 89 -14.27 10.43 1.92
C ILE A 89 -13.31 10.61 0.75
N GLN A 90 -13.18 9.59 -0.10
CA GLN A 90 -12.26 9.61 -1.23
C GLN A 90 -12.86 8.89 -2.43
N ASP A 91 -12.72 9.49 -3.62
CA ASP A 91 -12.93 8.80 -4.89
C ASP A 91 -11.61 8.19 -5.37
N LEU A 92 -11.64 6.91 -5.73
CA LEU A 92 -10.49 6.12 -6.20
C LEU A 92 -10.69 5.63 -7.63
N THR A 93 -11.77 6.07 -8.27
CA THR A 93 -12.25 5.50 -9.53
C THR A 93 -11.22 5.64 -10.64
N GLU A 94 -10.64 6.82 -10.81
CA GLU A 94 -9.70 7.09 -11.90
C GLU A 94 -8.37 6.33 -11.71
N GLU A 95 -7.85 6.31 -10.49
CA GLU A 95 -6.61 5.61 -10.16
C GLU A 95 -6.74 4.10 -10.32
N ILE A 96 -7.86 3.52 -9.87
CA ILE A 96 -8.12 2.10 -10.03
C ILE A 96 -8.39 1.77 -11.49
N ARG A 97 -9.15 2.58 -12.23
CA ARG A 97 -9.40 2.40 -13.67
C ARG A 97 -8.12 2.33 -14.49
N GLY A 98 -7.12 3.13 -14.13
CA GLY A 98 -5.83 3.12 -14.80
C GLY A 98 -5.04 1.82 -14.65
N GLN A 99 -5.40 0.95 -13.70
CA GLN A 99 -4.59 -0.22 -13.33
C GLN A 99 -5.37 -1.54 -13.31
N ILE A 100 -6.67 -1.50 -13.03
CA ILE A 100 -7.48 -2.70 -12.89
C ILE A 100 -7.77 -3.31 -14.26
N HIS A 101 -7.66 -4.62 -14.33
CA HIS A 101 -8.07 -5.38 -15.50
C HIS A 101 -9.16 -6.37 -15.10
N ILE A 102 -10.38 -6.12 -15.56
CA ILE A 102 -11.56 -6.91 -15.21
C ILE A 102 -11.68 -8.10 -16.17
N ASN A 103 -11.63 -9.30 -15.59
CA ASN A 103 -11.83 -10.57 -16.27
C ASN A 103 -12.97 -11.29 -15.55
N PRO A 104 -14.23 -11.05 -15.94
CA PRO A 104 -15.38 -11.64 -15.26
C PRO A 104 -15.17 -13.16 -15.01
N PRO A 105 -15.45 -13.64 -13.79
CA PRO A 105 -16.23 -12.97 -12.76
C PRO A 105 -15.42 -12.01 -11.84
N GLY A 106 -14.11 -11.83 -12.05
CA GLY A 106 -13.25 -11.07 -11.13
C GLY A 106 -12.28 -10.14 -11.85
N THR A 107 -11.10 -9.96 -11.29
CA THR A 107 -10.04 -9.12 -11.86
C THR A 107 -8.69 -9.83 -11.81
N SER A 108 -7.74 -9.36 -12.60
CA SER A 108 -6.33 -9.63 -12.32
C SER A 108 -5.90 -8.95 -11.02
N PRO A 109 -4.89 -9.47 -10.31
CA PRO A 109 -4.25 -8.73 -9.23
C PRO A 109 -3.72 -7.38 -9.73
N PHE A 110 -3.86 -6.34 -8.92
CA PHE A 110 -3.30 -5.03 -9.21
C PHE A 110 -2.68 -4.39 -7.96
N GLU A 111 -1.84 -3.38 -8.21
CA GLU A 111 -1.14 -2.59 -7.20
C GLU A 111 -1.26 -1.12 -7.57
N CYS A 112 -1.68 -0.26 -6.66
CA CYS A 112 -1.62 1.18 -6.84
C CYS A 112 -1.03 1.87 -5.61
N ASP A 113 -0.18 2.87 -5.85
CA ASP A 113 0.19 3.81 -4.79
C ASP A 113 -0.95 4.84 -4.71
N PHE A 114 -1.48 5.04 -3.51
CA PHE A 114 -2.57 5.99 -3.30
C PHE A 114 -2.14 7.42 -3.66
N PRO A 115 -3.08 8.26 -4.16
CA PRO A 115 -2.82 9.67 -4.42
C PRO A 115 -2.43 10.42 -3.13
N PHE A 116 -1.78 11.58 -3.28
CA PHE A 116 -1.06 12.30 -2.22
C PHE A 116 -1.85 12.62 -0.94
N ASP A 117 -3.18 12.58 -0.98
CA ASP A 117 -4.02 12.91 0.18
C ASP A 117 -4.13 11.74 1.18
N LEU A 118 -3.87 10.50 0.75
CA LEU A 118 -3.86 9.30 1.61
C LEU A 118 -2.43 8.74 1.69
N THR A 119 -1.75 9.10 2.76
CA THR A 119 -0.30 8.89 2.92
C THR A 119 0.05 7.71 3.81
N SER A 120 -0.95 7.18 4.54
CA SER A 120 -0.75 6.16 5.55
C SER A 120 -1.98 5.27 5.74
N VAL A 121 -1.79 4.11 6.37
CA VAL A 121 -2.85 3.19 6.79
C VAL A 121 -3.81 3.87 7.76
N GLU A 122 -3.31 4.77 8.60
CA GLU A 122 -4.13 5.55 9.54
C GLU A 122 -5.18 6.42 8.83
N ASP A 123 -4.94 6.79 7.57
CA ASP A 123 -5.88 7.60 6.78
C ASP A 123 -7.06 6.76 6.23
N VAL A 124 -6.93 5.43 6.21
CA VAL A 124 -7.93 4.50 5.64
C VAL A 124 -8.52 3.52 6.65
N GLU A 125 -7.88 3.34 7.81
CA GLU A 125 -8.38 2.47 8.88
C GLU A 125 -9.78 2.90 9.32
N GLY A 126 -10.71 1.93 9.38
CA GLY A 126 -12.09 2.18 9.79
C GLY A 126 -13.01 2.72 8.68
N LEU A 127 -12.47 3.04 7.49
CA LEU A 127 -13.27 3.34 6.32
C LEU A 127 -13.77 2.06 5.64
N CYS A 128 -14.82 2.17 4.85
CA CYS A 128 -15.31 1.11 3.98
C CYS A 128 -14.80 1.32 2.56
N PHE A 129 -14.16 0.30 1.97
CA PHE A 129 -13.90 0.27 0.55
C PHE A 129 -15.16 -0.23 -0.18
N VAL A 130 -15.68 0.56 -1.11
CA VAL A 130 -16.96 0.31 -1.76
C VAL A 130 -16.80 0.21 -3.27
N VAL A 131 -17.51 -0.75 -3.84
CA VAL A 131 -17.63 -0.97 -5.29
C VAL A 131 -19.07 -0.70 -5.69
N LYS A 132 -19.27 0.14 -6.71
CA LYS A 132 -20.57 0.38 -7.37
C LYS A 132 -20.54 -0.15 -8.80
N HIS A 133 -21.67 -0.66 -9.26
CA HIS A 133 -21.94 -0.98 -10.67
C HIS A 133 -23.12 -0.13 -11.13
N GLU A 134 -22.92 0.67 -12.19
CA GLU A 134 -23.92 1.61 -12.73
C GLU A 134 -24.55 2.52 -11.65
N GLY A 135 -23.73 2.98 -10.70
CA GLY A 135 -24.15 3.87 -9.61
C GLY A 135 -24.85 3.18 -8.43
N LYS A 136 -25.12 1.88 -8.49
CA LYS A 136 -25.68 1.10 -7.37
C LYS A 136 -24.57 0.39 -6.60
N THR A 137 -24.61 0.47 -5.27
CA THR A 137 -23.62 -0.21 -4.43
C THR A 137 -23.73 -1.70 -4.65
N LEU A 138 -22.65 -2.28 -5.16
CA LEU A 138 -22.54 -3.71 -5.40
C LEU A 138 -22.04 -4.41 -4.14
N SER A 139 -20.96 -3.91 -3.53
CA SER A 139 -20.46 -4.44 -2.27
C SER A 139 -19.59 -3.42 -1.52
N LYS A 140 -19.41 -3.62 -0.22
CA LYS A 140 -18.53 -2.83 0.65
C LYS A 140 -17.78 -3.72 1.64
N ALA A 141 -16.56 -3.35 1.98
CA ALA A 141 -15.73 -4.05 2.95
C ALA A 141 -15.04 -3.07 3.91
N LEU A 142 -15.08 -3.35 5.21
CA LEU A 142 -14.42 -2.55 6.24
C LEU A 142 -12.90 -2.76 6.18
N ILE A 143 -12.15 -1.65 6.19
CA ILE A 143 -10.69 -1.66 6.26
C ILE A 143 -10.27 -1.76 7.73
N VAL A 144 -9.56 -2.84 8.06
CA VAL A 144 -9.11 -3.16 9.42
C VAL A 144 -7.58 -3.18 9.44
N LYS A 145 -7.00 -2.43 10.38
CA LYS A 145 -5.56 -2.44 10.61
C LYS A 145 -5.10 -3.75 11.24
N VAL A 146 -3.96 -4.24 10.79
CA VAL A 146 -3.26 -5.38 11.38
C VAL A 146 -2.50 -4.89 12.61
N GLY A 147 -2.78 -5.51 13.77
CA GLY A 147 -2.18 -5.15 15.07
C GLY A 147 -0.72 -5.57 15.24
#